data_AF-A0A1H6FTW1-F1
#
_entry.id   AF-A0A1H6FTW1-F1
#
_cell.length_a   1.000
_cell.length_b   1.000
_cell.length_c   1.000
_cell.angle_alpha   90.00
_cell.angle_beta   90.00
_cell.angle_gamma   90.00
#
_symmetry.space_group_name_H-M   'P 1'
#
loop_
_entity.id
_entity.type
_entity.pdbx_description
1 polymer ?
#
loop_
_entity_poly.entity_id
_entity_poly.type
_entity_poly.pdbx_seq_one_letter_code
_entity_poly.pdbx_strand_id
1 'polypeptide(L)' 'MQAVTEGDRRKEVRVLLDQIQAHPERDWSEARRRLATLNKLIAAPPRQHPH' A
#
# COMPACT_ATOMS: atom_id res chain seq x y z
N MET A 1 9.77 -15.46 4.10
CA MET A 1 8.71 -14.49 3.82
C MET A 1 9.23 -13.12 4.26
N GLN A 2 9.53 -12.20 3.34
CA GLN A 2 10.01 -10.87 3.71
C GLN A 2 8.91 -10.15 4.50
N ALA A 3 9.22 -9.79 5.75
CA ALA A 3 8.33 -8.98 6.57
C ALA A 3 8.24 -7.59 5.93
N VAL A 4 7.20 -7.38 5.13
CA VAL A 4 6.87 -6.09 4.52
C VAL A 4 6.61 -5.12 5.67
N THR A 5 7.59 -4.28 5.98
CA THR A 5 7.49 -3.29 7.06
C THR A 5 6.53 -2.18 6.66
N GLU A 6 6.01 -1.41 7.62
CA GLU A 6 5.20 -0.22 7.31
C GLU A 6 5.93 0.75 6.37
N GLY A 7 7.25 0.89 6.52
CA GLY A 7 8.07 1.72 5.64
C GLY A 7 8.05 1.25 4.19
N ASP A 8 8.11 -0.07 3.98
CA ASP A 8 8.02 -0.68 2.65
C ASP A 8 6.63 -0.46 2.04
N ARG A 9 5.56 -0.63 2.84
CA ARG A 9 4.17 -0.36 2.40
C ARG A 9 3.96 1.10 2.00
N ARG A 10 4.54 2.06 2.73
CA ARG A 10 4.47 3.50 2.37
C ARG A 10 5.24 3.80 1.08
N LYS A 11 6.36 3.11 0.85
CA LYS A 11 7.15 3.25 -0.37
C LYS A 11 6.37 2.70 -1.58
N GLU A 12 5.77 1.52 -1.44
CA GLU A 12 4.87 0.93 -2.46
C GLU A 12 3.70 1.87 -2.80
N VAL A 13 3.04 2.47 -1.81
CA VAL A 13 1.94 3.44 -2.04
C VAL A 13 2.42 4.63 -2.88
N ARG A 14 3.59 5.20 -2.57
CA ARG A 14 4.17 6.31 -3.34
C ARG A 14 4.46 5.91 -4.79
N VAL A 15 5.06 4.75 -4.99
CA VAL A 15 5.41 4.23 -6.32
C VAL A 15 4.17 3.94 -7.16
N LEU A 16 3.09 3.43 -6.54
CA LEU A 16 1.82 3.23 -7.23
C LEU A 16 1.17 4.56 -7.63
N LEU A 17 1.19 5.57 -6.75
CA LEU A 17 0.65 6.90 -7.05
C LEU A 17 1.43 7.61 -8.17
N ASP A 18 2.75 7.47 -8.20
CA ASP A 18 3.60 8.01 -9.26
C ASP A 18 3.26 7.38 -10.62
N GLN A 19 3.15 6.04 -10.66
CA GLN A 19 2.79 5.32 -11.88
C GLN A 19 1.37 5.67 -12.38
N ILE A 20 0.40 5.83 -11.47
CA ILE A 20 -0.97 6.27 -11.81
C ILE A 20 -0.95 7.65 -12.47
N GLN A 21 -0.14 8.58 -11.94
CA GLN A 21 -0.01 9.92 -12.49
C GLN A 21 0.77 9.94 -13.81
N ALA A 22 1.76 9.07 -13.97
CA ALA A 22 2.56 8.96 -15.19
C ALA A 22 1.76 8.35 -16.35
N HIS A 23 0.85 7.42 -16.08
CA HIS A 23 0.05 6.77 -17.12
C HIS A 23 -1.43 6.67 -16.73
N PRO A 24 -2.17 7.79 -16.71
CA PRO A 24 -3.59 7.79 -16.34
C PRO A 24 -4.47 7.03 -17.34
N GLU A 25 -3.96 6.77 -18.55
CA GLU A 25 -4.66 6.03 -19.62
C GLU A 25 -4.73 4.52 -19.36
N ARG A 26 -3.89 3.99 -18.45
CA ARG A 26 -3.96 2.58 -18.04
C ARG A 26 -5.07 2.32 -17.03
N ASP A 27 -5.57 1.08 -17.02
CA ASP A 27 -6.43 0.62 -15.94
C ASP A 27 -5.61 0.42 -14.66
N TRP A 28 -5.99 1.15 -13.62
CA TRP A 28 -5.38 1.10 -12.29
C TRP A 28 -6.29 0.44 -11.27
N SER A 29 -7.30 -0.32 -11.70
CA SER A 29 -8.28 -0.92 -10.79
C SER A 29 -7.60 -1.88 -9.81
N GLU A 30 -6.63 -2.68 -10.27
CA GLU A 30 -5.81 -3.55 -9.42
C GLU A 30 -4.90 -2.76 -8.48
N ALA A 31 -4.24 -1.72 -8.98
CA ALA A 31 -3.37 -0.86 -8.18
C ALA A 31 -4.15 -0.11 -7.09
N ARG A 32 -5.36 0.38 -7.40
CA ARG A 32 -6.28 0.99 -6.43
C ARG A 32 -6.73 -0.02 -5.37
N ARG A 33 -7.03 -1.26 -5.77
CA ARG A 33 -7.36 -2.34 -4.82
C ARG A 33 -6.19 -2.65 -3.89
N ARG A 34 -4.97 -2.63 -4.43
CA ARG A 34 -3.73 -2.82 -3.67
C ARG A 34 -3.44 -1.64 -2.74
N LEU A 35 -3.59 -0.39 -3.21
CA LEU A 35 -3.53 0.82 -2.40
C LEU A 35 -4.51 0.77 -1.22
N ALA A 36 -5.76 0.37 -1.45
CA ALA A 36 -6.74 0.23 -0.37
C ALA A 36 -6.33 -0.82 0.66
N THR A 37 -5.74 -1.93 0.22
CA THR A 37 -5.21 -2.98 1.11
C THR A 37 -4.01 -2.49 1.91
N LEU A 38 -3.04 -1.86 1.25
CA LEU A 38 -1.87 -1.27 1.88
C LEU A 38 -2.26 -0.20 2.91
N ASN A 39 -3.21 0.66 2.55
CA ASN A 39 -3.68 1.71 3.45
C ASN A 39 -4.38 1.12 4.68
N LYS A 40 -5.16 0.05 4.53
CA LYS A 40 -5.73 -0.70 5.68
C LYS A 40 -4.65 -1.32 6.56
N LEU A 41 -3.58 -1.86 5.97
CA LEU A 41 -2.47 -2.46 6.71
C LEU A 41 -1.57 -1.44 7.41
N ILE A 42 -1.53 -0.20 6.92
CA ILE A 42 -0.82 0.92 7.56
C ILE A 42 -1.72 1.56 8.64
N ALA A 43 -3.01 1.71 8.35
CA ALA A 43 -3.98 2.33 9.26
C ALA A 43 -4.41 1.41 10.41
N ALA A 44 -4.29 0.09 10.26
CA ALA A 44 -4.41 -0.83 11.37
C ALA A 44 -3.16 -0.65 12.25
N PRO A 45 -3.26 -0.02 13.44
CA PRO A 45 -2.15 -0.06 14.38
C PRO A 45 -1.82 -1.54 14.61
N PRO A 46 -0.55 -1.91 14.84
CA PRO A 46 -0.26 -3.22 15.37
C PRO A 46 -1.13 -3.33 16.62
N ARG A 47 -2.11 -4.24 16.57
CA ARG A 47 -2.81 -4.68 17.77
C ARG A 47 -1.70 -5.23 18.61
N GLN A 48 -1.20 -4.40 19.53
CA GLN A 48 -0.33 -4.82 20.59
C GLN A 48 -1.16 -5.88 21.30
N HIS A 49 -0.88 -7.14 21.01
CA HIS A 49 -1.45 -8.26 21.72
C HIS A 49 -0.87 -8.11 23.13
N PRO A 50 -1.66 -7.73 24.15
CA PRO A 50 -1.16 -7.84 25.50
C PRO A 50 -1.23 -9.33 25.82
N HIS A 51 -0.07 -9.97 25.88
CA HIS A 51 0.08 -11.29 26.48
C HIS A 51 1.18 -11.24 27.53
#